data_AF-A0A258CXA9-F1
#
_entry.id   AF-A0A258CXA9-F1
#
_cell.length_a   1.000
_cell.length_b   1.000
_cell.length_c   1.000
_cell.angle_alpha   90.00
_cell.angle_beta   90.00
_cell.angle_gamma   90.00
#
_symmetry.space_group_name_H-M   'P 1'
#
loop_
_entity.id
_entity.type
_entity.pdbx_description
1 polymer ?
#
loop_
_entity_poly.entity_id
_entity_poly.type
_entity_poly.pdbx_seq_one_letter_code
_entity_poly.pdbx_strand_id
1 'polypeptide(L)'
;DDTAGAGPVGGVLAGARALGTARLLVLAVDAPTITLEDLAPLLAMGGCYEGLPVPMVLDAAALPADAEAGWPLRRLAERAGLQALPVPDGALLRLRGANTPEERDALLRR
;
A
#
# COMPACT_ATOMS: atom_id res chain seq x y z
N ASP A 1 -1.91 22.67 -4.75
CA ASP A 1 -3.31 22.43 -4.36
C ASP A 1 -3.58 20.95 -4.30
N ASP A 2 -3.69 20.42 -3.09
CA ASP A 2 -4.10 19.04 -2.84
C ASP A 2 -5.63 19.02 -2.78
N THR A 3 -6.28 18.68 -3.88
CA THR A 3 -7.74 18.58 -3.93
C THR A 3 -8.21 17.37 -3.11
N ALA A 4 -9.12 17.58 -2.16
CA ALA A 4 -9.76 16.49 -1.44
C ALA A 4 -10.43 15.52 -2.44
N GLY A 5 -10.20 14.21 -2.27
CA GLY A 5 -10.75 13.19 -3.16
C GLY A 5 -9.97 12.98 -4.46
N ALA A 6 -8.75 13.53 -4.60
CA ALA A 6 -7.95 13.35 -5.81
C ALA A 6 -7.48 11.90 -6.06
N GLY A 7 -7.64 10.99 -5.10
CA GLY A 7 -7.33 9.57 -5.23
C GLY A 7 -6.23 9.09 -4.26
N PRO A 8 -6.07 7.76 -4.11
CA PRO A 8 -5.13 7.19 -3.15
C PRO A 8 -3.67 7.54 -3.45
N VAL A 9 -3.29 7.71 -4.72
CA VAL A 9 -1.93 8.15 -5.10
C VAL A 9 -1.64 9.55 -4.60
N GLY A 10 -2.64 10.45 -4.60
CA GLY A 10 -2.49 11.79 -4.02
C GLY A 10 -2.07 11.74 -2.55
N GLY A 11 -2.68 10.84 -1.77
CA GLY A 11 -2.31 10.60 -0.37
C GLY A 11 -0.87 10.09 -0.22
N VAL A 12 -0.43 9.17 -1.07
CA VAL A 12 0.96 8.66 -1.07
C VAL A 12 1.96 9.78 -1.38
N LEU A 13 1.70 10.60 -2.40
CA LEU A 13 2.59 11.70 -2.80
C LEU A 13 2.66 12.79 -1.73
N ALA A 14 1.51 13.18 -1.16
CA ALA A 14 1.45 14.14 -0.08
C ALA A 14 2.19 13.61 1.17
N GLY A 15 1.95 12.35 1.53
CA GLY A 15 2.63 11.67 2.64
C GLY A 15 4.15 11.61 2.47
N ALA A 16 4.62 11.22 1.27
CA ALA A 16 6.04 11.18 0.95
C ALA A 16 6.71 12.55 1.14
N ARG A 17 6.08 13.63 0.64
CA ARG A 17 6.57 15.00 0.80
C ARG A 17 6.60 15.45 2.26
N ALA A 18 5.55 15.13 3.02
CA ALA A 18 5.42 15.54 4.41
C ALA A 18 6.40 14.79 5.34
N LEU A 19 6.63 13.51 5.08
CA LEU A 19 7.55 12.69 5.87
C LEU A 19 9.02 12.99 5.55
N GLY A 20 9.33 13.29 4.28
CA GLY A 20 10.71 13.57 3.85
C GLY A 20 11.68 12.40 4.07
N THR A 21 11.16 11.17 4.18
CA THR A 21 11.96 9.96 4.42
C THR A 21 12.40 9.31 3.11
N ALA A 22 13.53 8.58 3.17
CA ALA A 22 14.06 7.87 2.01
C ALA A 22 13.21 6.65 1.61
N ARG A 23 12.59 5.98 2.60
CA ARG A 23 11.80 4.76 2.41
C ARG A 23 10.43 4.92 3.04
N LEU A 24 9.42 4.39 2.36
CA LEU A 24 8.02 4.53 2.71
C LEU A 24 7.38 3.15 2.83
N LEU A 25 6.58 2.96 3.87
CA LEU A 25 5.61 1.88 3.99
C LEU A 25 4.22 2.51 3.83
N VAL A 26 3.47 2.05 2.83
CA VAL A 26 2.09 2.48 2.58
C VAL A 26 1.16 1.35 2.96
N LEU A 27 0.23 1.64 3.87
CA LEU A 27 -0.76 0.69 4.37
C LEU A 27 -2.16 1.14 3.98
N ALA A 28 -3.03 0.16 3.72
CA ALA A 28 -4.46 0.41 3.64
C ALA A 28 -5.02 0.64 5.05
N VAL A 29 -5.88 1.64 5.21
CA VAL A 29 -6.47 2.00 6.51
C VAL A 29 -7.53 1.00 6.99
N ASP A 30 -8.03 0.18 6.07
CA ASP A 30 -9.10 -0.79 6.23
C ASP A 30 -8.61 -2.23 6.42
N ALA A 31 -7.30 -2.41 6.67
CA ALA A 31 -6.66 -3.69 6.98
C ALA A 31 -6.28 -3.79 8.47
N PRO A 32 -7.25 -3.83 9.41
CA PRO A 32 -7.00 -3.67 10.85
C PRO A 32 -6.25 -4.83 11.50
N THR A 33 -6.10 -5.95 10.80
CA THR A 33 -5.50 -7.18 11.32
C THR A 33 -4.15 -7.52 10.68
N ILE A 34 -3.60 -6.66 9.82
CA ILE A 34 -2.23 -6.83 9.31
C ILE A 34 -1.25 -7.01 10.48
N THR A 35 -0.38 -8.02 10.36
CA THR A 35 0.65 -8.34 11.35
C THR A 35 2.04 -7.94 10.87
N LEU A 36 3.04 -7.97 11.76
CA LEU A 36 4.42 -7.73 11.36
C LEU A 36 4.96 -8.85 10.46
N GLU A 37 4.53 -10.09 10.71
CA GLU A 37 4.85 -11.26 9.89
C GLU A 37 4.34 -11.09 8.46
N ASP A 38 3.14 -10.51 8.29
CA ASP A 38 2.58 -10.17 6.98
C ASP A 38 3.39 -9.10 6.25
N LEU A 39 4.11 -8.23 6.96
CA LEU A 39 4.87 -7.13 6.38
C LEU A 39 6.35 -7.45 6.21
N ALA A 40 6.88 -8.46 6.92
CA ALA A 40 8.29 -8.77 6.96
C ALA A 40 8.94 -8.96 5.57
N PRO A 41 8.32 -9.67 4.59
CA PRO A 41 8.87 -9.78 3.24
C PRO A 41 9.03 -8.42 2.55
N LEU A 42 8.02 -7.55 2.64
CA LEU A 42 8.04 -6.21 2.04
C LEU A 42 9.05 -5.29 2.74
N LEU A 43 9.14 -5.36 4.06
CA LEU A 43 10.11 -4.57 4.82
C LEU A 43 11.55 -4.96 4.48
N ALA A 44 11.81 -6.24 4.22
CA ALA A 44 13.13 -6.71 3.79
C ALA A 44 13.43 -6.31 2.34
N MET A 45 12.53 -6.61 1.41
CA MET A 45 12.83 -6.54 -0.03
C MET A 45 12.35 -5.27 -0.73
N GLY A 46 11.37 -4.56 -0.17
CA GLY A 46 10.57 -3.60 -0.93
C GLY A 46 9.54 -4.31 -1.82
N GLY A 47 8.69 -3.53 -2.49
CA GLY A 47 7.70 -4.05 -3.43
C GLY A 47 6.26 -3.96 -2.93
N CYS A 48 5.37 -4.73 -3.53
CA CYS A 48 3.99 -4.95 -3.11
C CYS A 48 3.65 -6.45 -3.24
N TYR A 49 2.47 -6.86 -2.78
CA TYR A 49 2.03 -8.24 -2.98
C TYR A 49 1.32 -8.43 -4.32
N GLU A 50 1.43 -9.62 -4.90
CA GLU A 50 0.72 -10.01 -6.11
C GLU A 50 -0.79 -9.75 -6.00
N GLY A 51 -1.33 -8.98 -6.95
CA GLY A 51 -2.75 -8.62 -6.98
C GLY A 51 -3.18 -7.55 -5.94
N LEU A 52 -2.29 -7.13 -5.04
CA LEU A 52 -2.56 -6.18 -3.96
C LEU A 52 -1.65 -4.96 -4.08
N PRO A 53 -2.14 -3.81 -4.59
CA PRO A 53 -1.32 -2.62 -4.73
C PRO A 53 -0.90 -2.01 -3.38
N VAL A 54 -1.59 -2.36 -2.28
CA VAL A 54 -1.18 -2.10 -0.91
C VAL A 54 -1.37 -3.37 -0.06
N PRO A 55 -0.56 -3.60 0.98
CA PRO A 55 0.57 -2.77 1.40
C PRO A 55 1.73 -2.77 0.38
N MET A 56 2.44 -1.65 0.31
CA MET A 56 3.64 -1.51 -0.52
C MET A 56 4.77 -0.83 0.25
N VAL A 57 6.00 -1.19 -0.08
CA VAL A 57 7.23 -0.56 0.40
C VAL A 57 8.03 -0.08 -0.80
N LEU A 58 8.38 1.21 -0.80
CA LEU A 58 9.10 1.85 -1.89
C LEU A 58 10.07 2.90 -1.37
N ASP A 59 11.12 3.13 -2.14
CA ASP A 59 12.00 4.28 -1.93
C ASP A 59 11.33 5.54 -2.50
N ALA A 60 11.41 6.66 -1.78
CA ALA A 60 10.82 7.92 -2.22
C ALA A 60 11.41 8.40 -3.55
N ALA A 61 12.68 8.06 -3.83
CA ALA A 61 13.34 8.35 -5.11
C ALA A 61 12.76 7.55 -6.30
N ALA A 62 12.03 6.46 -6.05
CA ALA A 62 11.37 5.67 -7.09
C ALA A 62 9.98 6.23 -7.45
N LEU A 63 9.48 7.25 -6.74
CA LEU A 63 8.22 7.89 -7.07
C LEU A 63 8.33 8.59 -8.43
N PRO A 64 7.44 8.28 -9.41
CA PRO A 64 7.47 8.93 -10.71
C PRO A 64 7.20 10.43 -10.59
N ALA A 65 8.01 11.25 -11.24
CA ALA A 65 7.85 12.71 -11.24
C ALA A 65 6.53 13.17 -11.91
N ASP A 66 6.00 12.35 -12.81
CA ASP A 66 4.73 12.53 -13.52
C ASP A 66 3.53 11.88 -12.81
N ALA A 67 3.71 11.36 -11.59
CA ALA A 67 2.62 10.73 -10.86
C ALA A 67 1.52 11.76 -10.53
N GLU A 68 0.30 11.48 -10.99
CA GLU A 68 -0.88 12.29 -10.71
C GLU A 68 -1.72 11.64 -9.61
N ALA A 69 -2.38 12.47 -8.80
CA ALA A 69 -3.18 12.00 -7.68
C ALA A 69 -4.29 11.01 -8.09
N GLY A 70 -4.85 11.18 -9.30
CA GLY A 70 -5.92 10.36 -9.86
C GLY A 70 -5.46 9.01 -10.40
N TRP A 71 -4.16 8.69 -10.36
CA TRP A 71 -3.69 7.38 -10.78
C TRP A 71 -4.23 6.27 -9.87
N PRO A 72 -4.51 5.08 -10.44
CA PRO A 72 -4.70 3.90 -9.62
C PRO A 72 -3.37 3.50 -8.96
N LEU A 73 -3.39 3.04 -7.71
CA LEU A 73 -2.19 2.61 -6.99
C LEU A 73 -1.40 1.53 -7.73
N ARG A 74 -2.09 0.66 -8.48
CA ARG A 74 -1.42 -0.35 -9.33
C ARG A 74 -0.48 0.29 -10.35
N ARG A 75 -0.92 1.36 -11.03
CA ARG A 75 -0.08 2.10 -11.98
C ARG A 75 1.10 2.74 -11.28
N LEU A 76 0.91 3.29 -10.07
CA LEU A 76 2.02 3.84 -9.29
C LEU A 76 3.07 2.76 -8.98
N ALA A 77 2.64 1.60 -8.49
CA ALA A 77 3.54 0.48 -8.17
C ALA A 77 4.32 0.00 -9.40
N GLU A 78 3.65 -0.17 -10.54
CA GLU A 78 4.28 -0.54 -11.81
C GLU A 78 5.30 0.51 -12.28
N ARG A 79 4.93 1.80 -12.22
CA ARG A 79 5.78 2.91 -12.68
C ARG A 79 6.98 3.16 -11.75
N ALA A 80 6.82 2.86 -10.46
CA ALA A 80 7.91 2.86 -9.49
C ALA A 80 8.80 1.60 -9.59
N GLY A 81 8.49 0.65 -10.49
CA GLY A 81 9.28 -0.56 -10.69
C GLY A 81 9.21 -1.54 -9.51
N LEU A 82 8.11 -1.52 -8.75
CA LEU A 82 7.97 -2.38 -7.58
C LEU A 82 7.87 -3.85 -7.98
N GLN A 83 8.62 -4.69 -7.29
CA GLN A 83 8.48 -6.14 -7.39
C GLN A 83 7.14 -6.57 -6.78
N ALA A 84 6.42 -7.45 -7.47
CA ALA A 84 5.28 -8.17 -6.91
C ALA A 84 5.80 -9.43 -6.19
N LEU A 85 5.62 -9.48 -4.87
CA LEU A 85 5.97 -10.63 -4.03
C LEU A 85 4.78 -11.58 -3.90
N PRO A 86 5.01 -12.89 -3.74
CA PRO A 86 3.93 -13.82 -3.42
C PRO A 86 3.29 -13.45 -2.08
N VAL A 87 1.96 -13.60 -1.99
CA VAL A 87 1.22 -13.38 -0.75
C VAL A 87 1.57 -14.48 0.25
N PRO A 88 1.93 -14.17 1.51
CA PRO A 88 2.19 -15.19 2.52
C PRO A 88 0.97 -16.07 2.79
N ASP A 89 1.21 -17.33 3.12
CA ASP A 89 0.15 -18.31 3.36
C ASP A 89 -0.84 -17.83 4.44
N GLY A 90 -2.11 -17.78 4.08
CA GLY A 90 -3.19 -17.34 4.97
C GLY A 90 -3.27 -15.83 5.25
N ALA A 91 -2.38 -15.02 4.68
CA ALA A 91 -2.34 -13.56 4.91
C ALA A 91 -3.29 -12.76 4.02
N LEU A 92 -3.76 -13.33 2.90
CA LEU A 92 -4.52 -12.61 1.87
C LEU A 92 -5.71 -11.80 2.42
N LEU A 93 -6.51 -12.38 3.31
CA LEU A 93 -7.66 -11.68 3.88
C LEU A 93 -7.25 -10.49 4.75
N ARG A 94 -6.20 -10.64 5.57
CA ARG A 94 -5.69 -9.56 6.42
C ARG A 94 -5.12 -8.43 5.56
N LEU A 95 -4.35 -8.79 4.54
CA LEU A 95 -3.69 -7.85 3.63
C LEU A 95 -4.66 -7.09 2.72
N ARG A 96 -5.74 -7.74 2.27
CA ARG A 96 -6.78 -7.11 1.45
C ARG A 96 -7.58 -6.05 2.22
N GLY A 97 -7.71 -6.21 3.54
CA GLY A 97 -8.58 -5.37 4.34
C GLY A 97 -10.07 -5.60 4.08
N ALA A 98 -10.89 -4.69 4.58
CA ALA A 98 -12.34 -4.78 4.57
C ALA A 98 -12.99 -3.58 3.88
N ASN A 99 -13.77 -3.86 2.85
CA ASN A 99 -14.56 -2.86 2.11
C ASN A 99 -15.97 -2.70 2.71
N THR A 100 -16.42 -3.67 3.52
CA THR A 100 -17.72 -3.62 4.19
C THR A 100 -17.61 -3.87 5.70
N PRO A 101 -18.60 -3.45 6.51
CA PRO A 101 -18.65 -3.77 7.92
C PRO A 101 -18.61 -5.28 8.21
N GLU A 102 -19.25 -6.10 7.38
CA GLU A 102 -19.28 -7.56 7.52
C GLU A 102 -17.89 -8.18 7.30
N GLU A 103 -17.16 -7.71 6.28
CA GLU A 103 -15.77 -8.10 6.03
C GLU A 103 -14.90 -7.71 7.23
N ARG A 104 -15.09 -6.49 7.76
CA ARG A 104 -14.34 -6.01 8.94
C ARG A 104 -14.60 -6.90 10.15
N ASP A 105 -15.86 -7.19 10.44
CA ASP A 105 -16.22 -8.03 11.57
C ASP A 105 -15.70 -9.47 11.40
N ALA A 106 -15.63 -9.99 10.17
CA ALA A 106 -15.00 -11.27 9.88
C ALA A 106 -13.48 -11.25 10.15
N LEU A 107 -12.80 -10.14 9.88
CA LEU A 107 -11.39 -9.98 10.22
C LEU A 107 -11.18 -9.91 11.74
N LEU A 108 -12.03 -9.17 12.46
CA LEU A 108 -11.88 -8.94 13.91
C LEU A 108 -12.29 -10.13 14.79
N ARG A 109 -13.00 -11.12 14.25
CA ARG A 109 -13.43 -12.33 14.98
C ARG A 109 -12.42 -13.48 14.93
N ARG A 110 -11.31 -13.32 14.22
CA ARG A 110 -10.20 -14.29 14.17
C ARG A 110 -9.20 -14.03 15.28
#